data_AF-A0A917HS81-F1
#
_entry.id   AF-A0A917HS81-F1
#
_cell.length_a   1.000
_cell.length_b   1.000
_cell.length_c   1.000
_cell.angle_alpha   90.00
_cell.angle_beta   90.00
_cell.angle_gamma   90.00
#
_symmetry.space_group_name_H-M   'P 1'
#
loop_
_entity.id
_entity.type
_entity.pdbx_description
1 polymer ?
#
loop_
_entity_poly.entity_id
_entity_poly.type
_entity_poly.pdbx_seq_one_letter_code
_entity_poly.pdbx_strand_id
1 'polypeptide(L)'
;MKKAAIILSASIVLATFSGQAWANQGTTASTPAAITKADTNNPYYVAGIDNPAEFTTYYAKLQKAVKDNKPEEVAKLVSYPMNLNKDGKTFVISNKDEFIKKYDRIFTSRVREQLLAQKADKVFVNWKGIMVGEGDLWIGKLDNKLGVIAVNIINNPYEAAGIKNAIEFEHFLSKLQKDVCKGNKSEVANSIAFPLKVNHNGKSIEIKSKKEFIANYNKIMTANIKKKLLAQKADKVVVSWKGVMVGDGELWIGQTGEHIKVFALNQ
;
A
#
# COMPACT_ATOMS: atom_id res chain seq x y z
N MET A 1 16.67 -17.21 -45.11
CA MET A 1 18.06 -16.72 -45.03
C MET A 1 18.44 -16.54 -43.56
N LYS A 2 19.62 -17.04 -43.18
CA LYS A 2 20.08 -17.27 -41.80
C LYS A 2 20.91 -16.08 -41.26
N LYS A 3 20.72 -15.76 -39.96
CA LYS A 3 21.71 -15.25 -38.96
C LYS A 3 22.28 -13.84 -39.22
N ALA A 4 22.76 -13.05 -38.24
CA ALA A 4 23.42 -13.42 -36.99
C ALA A 4 23.34 -12.30 -35.92
N ALA A 5 23.35 -12.73 -34.66
CA ALA A 5 23.78 -11.94 -33.51
C ALA A 5 25.31 -11.98 -33.41
N ILE A 6 25.95 -10.87 -33.06
CA ILE A 6 27.39 -10.80 -32.77
C ILE A 6 27.54 -10.40 -31.31
N ILE A 7 28.06 -11.34 -30.52
CA ILE A 7 28.59 -11.15 -29.18
C ILE A 7 30.03 -10.66 -29.37
N LEU A 8 30.38 -9.54 -28.76
CA LEU A 8 31.76 -9.02 -28.73
C LEU A 8 32.27 -9.09 -27.29
N SER A 9 32.98 -10.17 -27.01
CA SER A 9 33.95 -10.27 -25.92
C SER A 9 35.29 -9.74 -26.41
N ALA A 10 35.90 -8.79 -25.69
CA ALA A 10 37.28 -8.39 -25.95
C ALA A 10 38.05 -8.32 -24.62
N SER A 11 39.20 -8.99 -24.67
CA SER A 11 40.06 -9.40 -23.57
C SER A 11 40.87 -8.26 -22.97
N ILE A 12 41.22 -8.44 -21.70
CA ILE A 12 42.17 -7.63 -20.94
C ILE A 12 43.58 -7.81 -21.55
N VAL A 13 44.26 -6.69 -21.81
CA VAL A 13 45.72 -6.65 -21.95
C VAL A 13 46.26 -5.68 -20.91
N LEU A 14 46.99 -6.21 -19.94
CA LEU A 14 47.82 -5.45 -19.01
C LEU A 14 49.17 -5.20 -19.67
N ALA A 15 49.50 -3.93 -19.93
CA ALA A 15 50.85 -3.51 -20.25
C ALA A 15 51.36 -2.57 -19.15
N THR A 16 52.35 -3.05 -18.40
CA THR A 16 53.14 -2.26 -17.45
C THR A 16 54.24 -1.53 -18.20
N PHE A 17 54.34 -0.21 -18.04
CA PHE A 17 55.57 0.54 -18.32
C PHE A 17 55.86 1.52 -17.19
N SER A 18 57.12 1.47 -16.75
CA SER A 18 57.76 2.25 -15.70
C SER A 18 58.48 3.48 -16.25
N GLY A 19 58.47 4.59 -15.49
CA GLY A 19 59.62 5.51 -15.39
C GLY A 19 59.61 6.86 -16.13
N GLN A 20 59.31 7.92 -15.37
CA GLN A 20 59.88 9.29 -15.35
C GLN A 20 59.81 10.28 -16.54
N ALA A 21 58.87 11.23 -16.38
CA ALA A 21 59.04 12.70 -16.24
C ALA A 21 59.64 13.56 -17.37
N TRP A 22 58.82 14.46 -17.96
CA TRP A 22 59.06 15.90 -18.20
C TRP A 22 57.73 16.68 -18.09
N ALA A 23 57.80 17.95 -17.72
CA ALA A 23 56.80 18.73 -16.99
C ALA A 23 55.75 19.53 -17.80
N ASN A 24 54.67 19.87 -17.07
CA ASN A 24 53.79 21.05 -17.14
C ASN A 24 53.04 21.41 -18.43
N GLN A 25 51.71 21.19 -18.39
CA GLN A 25 50.76 22.31 -18.50
C GLN A 25 49.65 22.17 -17.47
N GLY A 26 49.49 23.23 -16.68
CA GLY A 26 48.51 23.32 -15.61
C GLY A 26 47.09 23.35 -16.16
N THR A 27 46.27 22.40 -15.71
CA THR A 27 44.83 22.55 -15.66
C THR A 27 44.45 22.10 -14.25
N THR A 28 43.88 23.00 -13.46
CA THR A 28 43.33 22.70 -12.14
C THR A 28 42.19 21.71 -12.28
N ALA A 29 42.51 20.42 -12.28
CA ALA A 29 41.55 19.37 -12.03
C ALA A 29 41.14 19.48 -10.57
N SER A 30 40.01 20.15 -10.31
CA SER A 30 39.30 20.06 -9.05
C SER A 30 38.97 18.59 -8.81
N THR A 31 39.69 17.99 -7.86
CA THR A 31 39.40 16.66 -7.30
C THR A 31 37.90 16.57 -7.04
N PRO A 32 37.18 15.57 -7.58
CA PRO A 32 35.82 15.30 -7.15
C PRO A 32 35.86 15.12 -5.64
N ALA A 33 35.10 15.94 -4.91
CA ALA A 33 34.97 15.82 -3.47
C ALA A 33 34.76 14.34 -3.14
N ALA A 34 35.62 13.81 -2.27
CA ALA A 34 35.46 12.46 -1.77
C ALA A 34 34.04 12.32 -1.25
N ILE A 35 33.23 11.47 -1.90
CA ILE A 35 31.93 11.08 -1.41
C ILE A 35 32.22 10.40 -0.08
N THR A 36 32.11 11.15 1.01
CA THR A 36 32.14 10.61 2.36
C THR A 36 31.13 9.49 2.40
N LYS A 37 31.59 8.28 2.75
CA LYS A 37 30.78 7.07 2.91
C LYS A 37 29.44 7.46 3.52
N ALA A 38 28.36 7.27 2.76
CA ALA A 38 27.00 7.34 3.28
C ALA A 38 26.95 6.48 4.54
N ASP A 39 26.47 7.07 5.63
CA ASP A 39 26.17 6.32 6.85
C ASP A 39 25.23 5.17 6.44
N THR A 40 25.75 3.94 6.48
CA THR A 40 25.05 2.75 5.98
C THR A 40 23.78 2.44 6.77
N ASN A 41 23.49 3.22 7.82
CA ASN A 41 22.32 3.12 8.67
C ASN A 41 21.23 4.18 8.44
N ASN A 42 21.37 5.11 7.47
CA ASN A 42 20.29 6.07 7.20
C ASN A 42 19.16 5.43 6.36
N PRO A 43 17.96 5.20 6.93
CA PRO A 43 16.86 4.53 6.22
C PRO A 43 16.26 5.38 5.10
N TYR A 44 16.53 6.69 5.08
CA TYR A 44 15.94 7.65 4.13
C TYR A 44 16.89 8.05 3.00
N TYR A 45 18.15 7.56 3.01
CA TYR A 45 19.17 7.97 2.06
C TYR A 45 18.75 7.78 0.60
N VAL A 46 18.11 6.65 0.30
CA VAL A 46 17.63 6.36 -1.07
C VAL A 46 16.58 7.36 -1.57
N ALA A 47 15.88 8.05 -0.66
CA ALA A 47 14.93 9.12 -0.98
C ALA A 47 15.58 10.52 -1.11
N GLY A 48 16.92 10.61 -1.09
CA GLY A 48 17.65 11.87 -1.17
C GLY A 48 17.66 12.68 0.14
N ILE A 49 17.42 12.02 1.27
CA ILE A 49 17.43 12.65 2.59
C ILE A 49 18.68 12.18 3.34
N ASP A 50 19.71 13.02 3.37
CA ASP A 50 21.01 12.68 3.96
C ASP A 50 20.98 12.64 5.49
N ASN A 51 20.10 13.43 6.12
CA ASN A 51 20.00 13.52 7.57
C ASN A 51 18.67 12.90 8.07
N PRO A 52 18.69 11.75 8.77
CA PRO A 52 17.47 11.12 9.27
C PRO A 52 16.73 11.93 10.34
N ALA A 53 17.44 12.80 11.08
CA ALA A 53 16.81 13.70 12.04
C ALA A 53 16.00 14.80 11.35
N GLU A 54 16.39 15.22 10.14
CA GLU A 54 15.64 16.17 9.30
C GLU A 54 14.24 15.62 9.01
N PHE A 55 14.16 14.40 8.48
CA PHE A 55 12.88 13.74 8.22
C PHE A 55 12.07 13.53 9.48
N THR A 56 12.67 12.99 10.54
CA THR A 56 11.93 12.67 11.78
C THR A 56 11.31 13.93 12.40
N THR A 57 12.05 15.05 12.39
CA THR A 57 11.56 16.36 12.86
C THR A 57 10.46 16.90 11.95
N TYR A 58 10.66 16.84 10.63
CA TYR A 58 9.67 17.26 9.64
C TYR A 58 8.37 16.45 9.79
N TYR A 59 8.46 15.13 9.92
CA TYR A 59 7.34 14.22 9.99
C TYR A 59 6.50 14.47 11.25
N ALA A 60 7.15 14.67 12.40
CA ALA A 60 6.47 15.03 13.65
C ALA A 60 5.73 16.38 13.54
N LYS A 61 6.32 17.38 12.87
CA LYS A 61 5.66 18.67 12.61
C LYS A 61 4.43 18.49 11.71
N LEU A 62 4.54 17.67 10.67
CA LEU A 62 3.43 17.37 9.76
C LEU A 62 2.28 16.66 10.50
N GLN A 63 2.58 15.61 11.25
CA GLN A 63 1.59 14.90 12.06
C GLN A 63 0.90 15.84 13.06
N LYS A 64 1.67 16.71 13.74
CA LYS A 64 1.09 17.69 14.67
C LYS A 64 0.18 18.68 13.97
N ALA A 65 0.60 19.28 12.85
CA ALA A 65 -0.19 20.26 12.12
C ALA A 65 -1.51 19.66 11.59
N VAL A 66 -1.47 18.42 11.12
CA VAL A 66 -2.66 17.68 10.67
C VAL A 66 -3.56 17.31 11.85
N LYS A 67 -3.01 16.82 12.97
CA LYS A 67 -3.77 16.49 14.18
C LYS A 67 -4.49 17.70 14.76
N ASP A 68 -3.82 18.85 14.78
CA ASP A 68 -4.38 20.11 15.27
C ASP A 68 -5.33 20.79 14.25
N ASN A 69 -5.55 20.18 13.07
CA ASN A 69 -6.33 20.72 11.95
C ASN A 69 -5.93 22.15 11.54
N LYS A 70 -4.63 22.38 11.33
CA LYS A 70 -4.04 23.69 10.97
C LYS A 70 -3.61 23.72 9.50
N PRO A 71 -4.52 24.00 8.54
CA PRO A 71 -4.20 23.92 7.11
C PRO A 71 -3.07 24.86 6.70
N GLU A 72 -2.94 26.04 7.32
CA GLU A 72 -1.87 27.00 7.03
C GLU A 72 -0.48 26.48 7.43
N GLU A 73 -0.42 25.70 8.51
CA GLU A 73 0.82 25.07 8.97
C GLU A 73 1.18 23.87 8.11
N VAL A 74 0.19 23.06 7.73
CA VAL A 74 0.42 21.95 6.78
C VAL A 74 0.90 22.49 5.44
N ALA A 75 0.33 23.58 4.94
CA ALA A 75 0.70 24.18 3.66
C ALA A 75 2.17 24.64 3.62
N LYS A 76 2.78 24.99 4.77
CA LYS A 76 4.22 25.31 4.84
C LYS A 76 5.10 24.07 4.62
N LEU A 77 4.59 22.90 5.00
CA LEU A 77 5.23 21.59 4.91
C LEU A 77 4.98 20.88 3.57
N VAL A 78 4.28 21.50 2.63
CA VAL A 78 4.10 20.99 1.27
C VAL A 78 5.21 21.53 0.37
N SER A 79 5.71 20.68 -0.53
CA SER A 79 6.61 21.10 -1.60
C SER A 79 5.80 21.28 -2.87
N TYR A 80 5.72 22.53 -3.35
CA TYR A 80 4.94 22.90 -4.52
C TYR A 80 5.81 22.95 -5.79
N PRO A 81 5.25 22.61 -6.96
CA PRO A 81 3.92 22.01 -7.15
C PRO A 81 3.84 20.58 -6.58
N MET A 82 2.68 20.22 -6.02
CA MET A 82 2.41 18.85 -5.56
C MET A 82 1.33 18.18 -6.40
N ASN A 83 1.37 16.85 -6.49
CA ASN A 83 0.37 16.07 -7.21
C ASN A 83 -0.77 15.62 -6.28
N LEU A 84 -2.00 15.81 -6.71
CA LEU A 84 -3.18 15.17 -6.16
C LEU A 84 -3.67 14.12 -7.16
N ASN A 85 -3.56 12.84 -6.83
CA ASN A 85 -4.06 11.77 -7.68
C ASN A 85 -5.41 11.30 -7.18
N LYS A 86 -6.42 11.27 -8.05
CA LYS A 86 -7.78 10.84 -7.71
C LYS A 86 -8.46 10.26 -8.93
N ASP A 87 -9.16 9.13 -8.77
CA ASP A 87 -9.95 8.47 -9.81
C ASP A 87 -9.16 8.25 -11.13
N GLY A 88 -7.90 7.85 -11.01
CA GLY A 88 -7.00 7.61 -12.14
C GLY A 88 -6.50 8.88 -12.84
N LYS A 89 -6.75 10.07 -12.29
CA LYS A 89 -6.31 11.36 -12.83
C LYS A 89 -5.35 12.05 -11.87
N THR A 90 -4.42 12.82 -12.43
CA THR A 90 -3.49 13.68 -11.69
C THR A 90 -3.90 15.14 -11.82
N PHE A 91 -4.02 15.82 -10.68
CA PHE A 91 -4.25 17.25 -10.58
C PHE A 91 -3.03 17.89 -9.93
N VAL A 92 -2.55 19.01 -10.46
CA VAL A 92 -1.43 19.74 -9.87
C VAL A 92 -1.97 20.82 -8.93
N ILE A 93 -1.46 20.83 -7.69
CA ILE A 93 -1.67 21.92 -6.74
C ILE A 93 -0.42 22.80 -6.78
N SER A 94 -0.56 24.02 -7.27
CA SER A 94 0.58 24.82 -7.69
C SER A 94 1.18 25.66 -6.58
N ASN A 95 0.39 25.99 -5.55
CA ASN A 95 0.83 26.89 -4.49
C ASN A 95 0.04 26.70 -3.18
N LYS A 96 0.50 27.43 -2.16
CA LYS A 96 -0.03 27.42 -0.79
C LYS A 96 -1.51 27.79 -0.72
N ASP A 97 -1.94 28.84 -1.41
CA ASP A 97 -3.32 29.34 -1.33
C ASP A 97 -4.30 28.35 -1.96
N GLU A 98 -3.91 27.74 -3.08
CA GLU A 98 -4.69 26.69 -3.72
C GLU A 98 -4.83 25.46 -2.81
N PHE A 99 -3.74 25.06 -2.15
CA PHE A 99 -3.75 23.95 -1.20
C PHE A 99 -4.69 24.20 -0.02
N ILE A 100 -4.62 25.37 0.62
CA ILE A 100 -5.48 25.71 1.76
C ILE A 100 -6.95 25.68 1.37
N LYS A 101 -7.31 26.27 0.21
CA LYS A 101 -8.69 26.23 -0.32
C LYS A 101 -9.22 24.82 -0.56
N LYS A 102 -8.31 23.85 -0.83
CA LYS A 102 -8.64 22.46 -1.15
C LYS A 102 -8.27 21.50 -0.02
N TYR A 103 -7.92 21.98 1.17
CA TYR A 103 -7.29 21.18 2.21
C TYR A 103 -8.07 19.90 2.53
N ASP A 104 -9.38 19.99 2.81
CA ASP A 104 -10.20 18.81 3.13
C ASP A 104 -10.41 17.84 1.97
N ARG A 105 -10.21 18.32 0.72
CA ARG A 105 -10.27 17.47 -0.47
C ARG A 105 -8.94 16.76 -0.74
N ILE A 106 -7.83 17.29 -0.21
CA ILE A 106 -6.49 16.72 -0.33
C ILE A 106 -6.24 15.82 0.88
N PHE A 107 -6.26 16.37 2.08
CA PHE A 107 -6.15 15.66 3.34
C PHE A 107 -7.53 15.17 3.78
N THR A 108 -8.06 14.14 3.10
CA THR A 108 -9.31 13.49 3.51
C THR A 108 -9.17 12.81 4.88
N SER A 109 -10.28 12.37 5.49
CA SER A 109 -10.25 11.63 6.76
C SER A 109 -9.29 10.43 6.70
N ARG A 110 -9.34 9.65 5.61
CA ARG A 110 -8.42 8.53 5.37
C ARG A 110 -6.96 8.97 5.35
N VAL A 111 -6.60 9.99 4.57
CA VAL A 111 -5.20 10.48 4.47
C VAL A 111 -4.70 10.93 5.84
N ARG A 112 -5.54 11.64 6.61
CA ARG A 112 -5.22 12.08 7.97
C ARG A 112 -5.00 10.90 8.91
N GLU A 113 -5.90 9.91 8.89
CA GLU A 113 -5.78 8.70 9.72
C GLU A 113 -4.51 7.90 9.40
N GLN A 114 -4.22 7.68 8.13
CA GLN A 114 -3.01 6.95 7.69
C GLN A 114 -1.73 7.68 8.14
N LEU A 115 -1.67 9.00 7.95
CA LEU A 115 -0.54 9.80 8.41
C LEU A 115 -0.35 9.77 9.93
N LEU A 116 -1.44 9.83 10.70
CA LEU A 116 -1.37 9.85 12.16
C LEU A 116 -1.07 8.47 12.78
N ALA A 117 -1.50 7.38 12.11
CA ALA A 117 -1.22 6.01 12.55
C ALA A 117 0.20 5.54 12.20
N GLN A 118 0.76 6.05 11.10
CA GLN A 118 2.05 5.61 10.58
C GLN A 118 3.22 6.16 11.39
N LYS A 119 4.08 5.28 11.91
CA LYS A 119 5.32 5.65 12.59
C LYS A 119 6.43 5.97 11.59
N ALA A 120 7.27 6.96 11.92
CA ALA A 120 8.36 7.44 11.06
C ALA A 120 9.38 6.34 10.70
N ASP A 121 9.67 5.42 11.63
CA ASP A 121 10.61 4.31 11.46
C ASP A 121 10.00 3.08 10.75
N LYS A 122 8.71 3.14 10.39
CA LYS A 122 7.96 2.07 9.73
C LYS A 122 7.42 2.47 8.35
N VAL A 123 7.84 3.63 7.85
CA VAL A 123 7.49 4.08 6.50
C VAL A 123 8.18 3.24 5.45
N PHE A 124 7.57 3.15 4.28
CA PHE A 124 8.23 2.58 3.11
C PHE A 124 9.05 3.66 2.41
N VAL A 125 10.29 3.34 2.01
CA VAL A 125 11.22 4.30 1.42
C VAL A 125 11.74 3.76 0.10
N ASN A 126 11.75 4.60 -0.95
CA ASN A 126 12.46 4.33 -2.20
C ASN A 126 12.98 5.62 -2.84
N TRP A 127 13.52 5.52 -4.05
CA TRP A 127 14.08 6.66 -4.79
C TRP A 127 13.06 7.75 -5.16
N LYS A 128 11.75 7.46 -5.12
CA LYS A 128 10.69 8.45 -5.35
C LYS A 128 10.31 9.23 -4.11
N GLY A 129 10.77 8.79 -2.93
CA GLY A 129 10.46 9.41 -1.65
C GLY A 129 10.05 8.41 -0.58
N ILE A 130 9.40 8.95 0.44
CA ILE A 130 8.88 8.23 1.60
C ILE A 130 7.37 8.14 1.48
N MET A 131 6.85 6.92 1.56
CA MET A 131 5.43 6.61 1.44
C MET A 131 4.79 6.44 2.82
N VAL A 132 3.62 7.04 2.98
CA VAL A 132 2.77 6.98 4.17
C VAL A 132 1.47 6.25 3.83
N GLY A 133 1.02 5.38 4.73
CA GLY A 133 -0.17 4.54 4.50
C GLY A 133 0.06 3.54 3.37
N GLU A 134 -0.97 3.31 2.57
CA GLU A 134 -0.95 2.41 1.42
C GLU A 134 -0.56 3.13 0.13
N GLY A 135 0.22 4.22 0.27
CA GLY A 135 0.47 5.16 -0.81
C GLY A 135 -0.38 6.41 -0.76
N ASP A 136 -1.16 6.62 0.30
CA ASP A 136 -2.05 7.78 0.49
C ASP A 136 -1.28 9.12 0.42
N LEU A 137 -0.04 9.16 0.89
CA LEU A 137 0.76 10.38 0.93
C LEU A 137 2.25 10.08 0.66
N TRP A 138 2.89 10.93 -0.14
CA TRP A 138 4.31 10.85 -0.48
C TRP A 138 5.05 12.10 -0.04
N ILE A 139 6.20 11.90 0.62
CA ILE A 139 7.11 12.94 1.11
C ILE A 139 8.43 12.79 0.37
N GLY A 140 9.00 13.91 -0.07
CA GLY A 140 10.30 13.92 -0.73
C GLY A 140 10.88 15.31 -0.81
N LYS A 141 12.03 15.44 -1.50
CA LYS A 141 12.64 16.74 -1.79
C LYS A 141 12.27 17.18 -3.20
N LEU A 142 11.78 18.42 -3.32
CA LEU A 142 11.63 19.13 -4.59
C LEU A 142 12.40 20.45 -4.43
N ASP A 143 13.33 20.74 -5.34
CA ASP A 143 14.21 21.92 -5.28
C ASP A 143 14.87 22.12 -3.90
N ASN A 144 15.43 21.04 -3.35
CA ASN A 144 16.04 20.97 -2.00
C ASN A 144 15.08 21.25 -0.82
N LYS A 145 13.78 21.40 -1.06
CA LYS A 145 12.77 21.53 -0.02
C LYS A 145 12.13 20.17 0.28
N LEU A 146 12.35 19.66 1.50
CA LEU A 146 11.59 18.51 2.03
C LEU A 146 10.12 18.90 2.26
N GLY A 147 9.21 18.12 1.72
CA GLY A 147 7.79 18.37 1.86
C GLY A 147 6.90 17.25 1.33
N VAL A 148 5.59 17.39 1.52
CA VAL A 148 4.60 16.55 0.84
C VAL A 148 4.67 16.88 -0.65
N ILE A 149 4.92 15.87 -1.48
CA ILE A 149 5.05 16.00 -2.94
C ILE A 149 3.86 15.39 -3.68
N ALA A 150 3.15 14.45 -3.06
CA ALA A 150 1.92 13.92 -3.62
C ALA A 150 0.96 13.41 -2.54
N VAL A 151 -0.33 13.46 -2.86
CA VAL A 151 -1.41 12.81 -2.12
C VAL A 151 -2.26 12.00 -3.09
N ASN A 152 -2.54 10.77 -2.74
CA ASN A 152 -3.37 9.86 -3.53
C ASN A 152 -4.68 9.62 -2.79
N ILE A 153 -5.79 10.00 -3.41
CA ILE A 153 -7.14 9.73 -2.91
C ILE A 153 -7.48 8.29 -3.28
N ILE A 154 -7.22 7.39 -2.33
CA ILE A 154 -7.55 5.98 -2.42
C ILE A 154 -8.94 5.78 -1.82
N ASN A 155 -9.91 5.41 -2.67
CA ASN A 155 -11.23 5.03 -2.21
C ASN A 155 -11.20 3.57 -1.75
N ASN A 156 -11.63 3.29 -0.52
CA ASN A 156 -11.80 1.93 -0.04
C ASN A 156 -13.18 1.40 -0.50
N PRO A 157 -13.25 0.47 -1.48
CA PRO A 157 -14.53 0.02 -2.01
C PRO A 157 -15.35 -0.77 -0.97
N TYR A 158 -14.74 -1.23 0.12
CA TYR A 158 -15.37 -2.05 1.15
C TYR A 158 -15.77 -1.26 2.40
N GLU A 159 -15.57 0.07 2.41
CA GLU A 159 -15.86 0.91 3.58
C GLU A 159 -17.33 0.85 3.99
N ALA A 160 -18.25 0.79 3.02
CA ALA A 160 -19.67 0.64 3.30
C ALA A 160 -20.00 -0.65 4.06
N ALA A 161 -19.16 -1.69 3.97
CA ALA A 161 -19.27 -2.94 4.73
C ALA A 161 -18.54 -2.89 6.08
N GLY A 162 -18.02 -1.73 6.49
CA GLY A 162 -17.23 -1.57 7.70
C GLY A 162 -15.83 -2.16 7.63
N ILE A 163 -15.37 -2.58 6.45
CA ILE A 163 -14.05 -3.15 6.24
C ILE A 163 -13.05 -2.01 6.07
N LYS A 164 -12.09 -1.90 6.99
CA LYS A 164 -11.18 -0.75 7.07
C LYS A 164 -10.03 -0.81 6.07
N ASN A 165 -9.55 -2.01 5.79
CA ASN A 165 -8.39 -2.23 4.92
C ASN A 165 -8.79 -3.05 3.69
N ALA A 166 -8.62 -2.44 2.51
CA ALA A 166 -8.98 -3.06 1.23
C ALA A 166 -8.01 -4.19 0.84
N ILE A 167 -6.72 -4.01 1.11
CA ILE A 167 -5.68 -5.00 0.82
C ILE A 167 -5.90 -6.25 1.67
N GLU A 168 -6.21 -6.08 2.96
CA GLU A 168 -6.54 -7.19 3.86
C GLU A 168 -7.76 -7.98 3.37
N PHE A 169 -8.78 -7.31 2.84
CA PHE A 169 -9.93 -7.99 2.25
C PHE A 169 -9.55 -8.80 1.01
N GLU A 170 -8.78 -8.22 0.08
CA GLU A 170 -8.34 -8.91 -1.13
C GLU A 170 -7.47 -10.13 -0.81
N HIS A 171 -6.58 -10.00 0.17
CA HIS A 171 -5.78 -11.10 0.71
C HIS A 171 -6.66 -12.18 1.36
N PHE A 172 -7.64 -11.77 2.15
CA PHE A 172 -8.60 -12.69 2.78
C PHE A 172 -9.38 -13.48 1.73
N LEU A 173 -9.97 -12.79 0.73
CA LEU A 173 -10.75 -13.43 -0.33
C LEU A 173 -9.89 -14.42 -1.12
N SER A 174 -8.69 -14.02 -1.52
CA SER A 174 -7.74 -14.86 -2.26
C SER A 174 -7.32 -16.09 -1.45
N LYS A 175 -7.05 -15.92 -0.15
CA LYS A 175 -6.72 -17.04 0.75
C LYS A 175 -7.90 -18.00 0.87
N LEU A 176 -9.10 -17.49 1.12
CA LEU A 176 -10.32 -18.29 1.23
C LEU A 176 -10.59 -19.10 -0.05
N GLN A 177 -10.47 -18.47 -1.22
CA GLN A 177 -10.59 -19.15 -2.51
C GLN A 177 -9.57 -20.28 -2.67
N LYS A 178 -8.30 -20.03 -2.33
CA LYS A 178 -7.23 -21.04 -2.38
C LYS A 178 -7.52 -22.22 -1.44
N ASP A 179 -7.95 -21.95 -0.22
CA ASP A 179 -8.26 -22.99 0.77
C ASP A 179 -9.47 -23.83 0.35
N VAL A 180 -10.51 -23.20 -0.22
CA VAL A 180 -11.67 -23.90 -0.78
C VAL A 180 -11.29 -24.74 -1.99
N CYS A 181 -10.48 -24.20 -2.91
CA CYS A 181 -10.00 -24.91 -4.10
C CYS A 181 -9.19 -26.17 -3.74
N LYS A 182 -8.38 -26.10 -2.68
CA LYS A 182 -7.60 -27.23 -2.16
C LYS A 182 -8.41 -28.20 -1.30
N GLY A 183 -9.68 -27.88 -1.01
CA GLY A 183 -10.50 -28.67 -0.08
C GLY A 183 -10.00 -28.63 1.36
N ASN A 184 -9.24 -27.60 1.76
CA ASN A 184 -8.65 -27.49 3.09
C ASN A 184 -9.68 -27.04 4.13
N LYS A 185 -10.51 -27.98 4.58
CA LYS A 185 -11.65 -27.72 5.50
C LYS A 185 -11.24 -27.00 6.78
N SER A 186 -10.07 -27.32 7.35
CA SER A 186 -9.59 -26.70 8.59
C SER A 186 -9.25 -25.23 8.39
N GLU A 187 -8.58 -24.89 7.29
CA GLU A 187 -8.24 -23.50 6.95
C GLU A 187 -9.46 -22.68 6.53
N VAL A 188 -10.39 -23.27 5.79
CA VAL A 188 -11.66 -22.60 5.51
C VAL A 188 -12.38 -22.30 6.81
N ALA A 189 -12.42 -23.26 7.75
CA ALA A 189 -13.04 -23.05 9.05
C ALA A 189 -12.37 -21.95 9.91
N ASN A 190 -11.07 -21.66 9.70
CA ASN A 190 -10.40 -20.50 10.30
C ASN A 190 -10.91 -19.16 9.76
N SER A 191 -11.50 -19.16 8.55
CA SER A 191 -12.01 -17.96 7.89
C SER A 191 -13.49 -17.67 8.22
N ILE A 192 -14.11 -18.52 9.03
CA ILE A 192 -15.52 -18.43 9.42
C ILE A 192 -15.65 -17.70 10.76
N ALA A 193 -16.62 -16.79 10.87
CA ALA A 193 -17.08 -16.25 12.14
C ALA A 193 -18.11 -17.22 12.75
N PHE A 194 -17.93 -17.56 14.03
CA PHE A 194 -18.86 -18.40 14.77
C PHE A 194 -19.62 -17.57 15.81
N PRO A 195 -20.95 -17.77 15.97
CA PRO A 195 -21.79 -18.69 15.20
C PRO A 195 -21.96 -18.26 13.73
N LEU A 196 -21.86 -19.22 12.80
CA LEU A 196 -22.07 -19.00 11.38
C LEU A 196 -23.54 -19.19 11.03
N LYS A 197 -24.15 -18.18 10.41
CA LYS A 197 -25.53 -18.28 9.90
C LYS A 197 -25.55 -19.01 8.56
N VAL A 198 -26.32 -20.09 8.46
CA VAL A 198 -26.55 -20.82 7.20
C VAL A 198 -28.04 -20.79 6.89
N ASN A 199 -28.42 -20.15 5.79
CA ASN A 199 -29.81 -20.06 5.34
C ASN A 199 -30.05 -21.05 4.21
N HIS A 200 -31.15 -21.79 4.29
CA HIS A 200 -31.59 -22.73 3.26
C HIS A 200 -33.12 -22.77 3.21
N ASN A 201 -33.70 -22.54 2.03
CA ASN A 201 -35.16 -22.57 1.81
C ASN A 201 -35.95 -21.73 2.83
N GLY A 202 -35.48 -20.53 3.14
CA GLY A 202 -36.12 -19.62 4.10
C GLY A 202 -35.93 -19.99 5.58
N LYS A 203 -35.27 -21.11 5.89
CA LYS A 203 -34.90 -21.49 7.26
C LYS A 203 -33.45 -21.11 7.54
N SER A 204 -33.19 -20.59 8.73
CA SER A 204 -31.85 -20.25 9.19
C SER A 204 -31.42 -21.23 10.27
N ILE A 205 -30.22 -21.79 10.15
CA ILE A 205 -29.54 -22.54 11.21
C ILE A 205 -28.24 -21.83 11.59
N GLU A 206 -27.79 -22.06 12.81
CA GLU A 206 -26.49 -21.59 13.30
C GLU A 206 -25.54 -22.76 13.48
N ILE A 207 -24.36 -22.65 12.87
CA ILE A 207 -23.24 -23.54 13.12
C ILE A 207 -22.41 -22.87 14.21
N LYS A 208 -22.32 -23.48 15.39
CA LYS A 208 -21.82 -22.79 16.59
C LYS A 208 -20.31 -22.88 16.75
N SER A 209 -19.67 -23.82 16.06
CA SER A 209 -18.25 -24.08 16.26
C SER A 209 -17.51 -24.53 15.01
N LYS A 210 -16.19 -24.34 15.04
CA LYS A 210 -15.24 -24.84 14.04
C LYS A 210 -15.39 -26.36 13.83
N LYS A 211 -15.54 -27.13 14.91
CA LYS A 211 -15.70 -28.59 14.87
C LYS A 211 -16.98 -28.98 14.10
N GLU A 212 -18.09 -28.33 14.41
CA GLU A 212 -19.39 -28.56 13.77
C GLU A 212 -19.35 -28.20 12.28
N PHE A 213 -18.73 -27.07 11.93
CA PHE A 213 -18.54 -26.66 10.53
C PHE A 213 -17.74 -27.69 9.73
N ILE A 214 -16.63 -28.19 10.27
CA ILE A 214 -15.79 -29.19 9.58
C ILE A 214 -16.57 -30.51 9.38
N ALA A 215 -17.31 -30.97 10.40
CA ALA A 215 -18.11 -32.18 10.32
C ALA A 215 -19.22 -32.08 9.25
N ASN A 216 -19.81 -30.89 9.09
CA ASN A 216 -20.87 -30.63 8.12
C ASN A 216 -20.39 -29.90 6.85
N TYR A 217 -19.07 -29.85 6.61
CA TYR A 217 -18.48 -28.97 5.60
C TYR A 217 -19.09 -29.12 4.22
N ASN A 218 -19.32 -30.35 3.75
CA ASN A 218 -19.88 -30.58 2.42
C ASN A 218 -21.38 -30.23 2.33
N LYS A 219 -22.10 -30.28 3.44
CA LYS A 219 -23.50 -29.83 3.53
C LYS A 219 -23.60 -28.32 3.58
N ILE A 220 -22.61 -27.65 4.20
CA ILE A 220 -22.57 -26.19 4.37
C ILE A 220 -21.97 -25.51 3.12
N MET A 221 -20.78 -25.91 2.70
CA MET A 221 -20.08 -25.42 1.51
C MET A 221 -20.49 -26.27 0.30
N THR A 222 -21.72 -26.02 -0.18
CA THR A 222 -22.30 -26.71 -1.34
C THR A 222 -21.49 -26.48 -2.62
N ALA A 223 -21.73 -27.28 -3.65
CA ALA A 223 -21.08 -27.09 -4.94
C ALA A 223 -21.36 -25.69 -5.54
N ASN A 224 -22.58 -25.16 -5.37
CA ASN A 224 -22.93 -23.83 -5.84
C ASN A 224 -22.12 -22.73 -5.11
N ILE A 225 -22.09 -22.77 -3.77
CA ILE A 225 -21.32 -21.80 -2.97
C ILE A 225 -19.84 -21.81 -3.38
N LYS A 226 -19.23 -22.99 -3.47
CA LYS A 226 -17.82 -23.12 -3.89
C LYS A 226 -17.59 -22.53 -5.28
N LYS A 227 -18.46 -22.85 -6.24
CA LYS A 227 -18.36 -22.33 -7.61
C LYS A 227 -18.44 -20.80 -7.64
N LYS A 228 -19.41 -20.21 -6.93
CA LYS A 228 -19.61 -18.75 -6.87
C LYS A 228 -18.44 -18.04 -6.21
N LEU A 229 -17.97 -18.56 -5.07
CA LEU A 229 -16.78 -18.05 -4.39
C LEU A 229 -15.53 -18.10 -5.27
N LEU A 230 -15.26 -19.22 -5.95
CA LEU A 230 -14.08 -19.38 -6.79
C LEU A 230 -14.11 -18.53 -8.07
N ALA A 231 -15.30 -18.16 -8.54
CA ALA A 231 -15.48 -17.28 -9.71
C ALA A 231 -15.47 -15.78 -9.36
N GLN A 232 -15.64 -15.43 -8.08
CA GLN A 232 -15.79 -14.04 -7.66
C GLN A 232 -14.47 -13.28 -7.77
N LYS A 233 -14.51 -12.12 -8.45
CA LYS A 233 -13.41 -11.15 -8.44
C LYS A 233 -13.65 -10.10 -7.37
N ALA A 234 -12.58 -9.66 -6.70
CA ALA A 234 -12.64 -8.68 -5.63
C ALA A 234 -13.22 -7.34 -6.11
N ASP A 235 -12.87 -6.89 -7.32
CA ASP A 235 -13.37 -5.66 -7.94
C ASP A 235 -14.81 -5.75 -8.47
N LYS A 236 -15.47 -6.91 -8.33
CA LYS A 236 -16.84 -7.18 -8.80
C LYS A 236 -17.79 -7.64 -7.70
N VAL A 237 -17.38 -7.54 -6.44
CA VAL A 237 -18.28 -7.84 -5.32
C VAL A 237 -19.32 -6.74 -5.14
N VAL A 238 -20.46 -7.09 -4.57
CA VAL A 238 -21.46 -6.11 -4.15
C VAL A 238 -21.21 -5.77 -2.68
N VAL A 239 -21.03 -4.48 -2.40
CA VAL A 239 -20.74 -3.98 -1.05
C VAL A 239 -21.94 -3.21 -0.52
N SER A 240 -22.34 -3.49 0.72
CA SER A 240 -23.37 -2.75 1.43
C SER A 240 -23.08 -2.72 2.93
N TRP A 241 -23.88 -1.99 3.71
CA TRP A 241 -23.82 -1.99 5.17
C TRP A 241 -23.97 -3.37 5.82
N LYS A 242 -24.54 -4.35 5.10
CA LYS A 242 -24.66 -5.73 5.58
C LYS A 242 -23.35 -6.50 5.48
N GLY A 243 -22.39 -6.06 4.67
CA GLY A 243 -21.18 -6.80 4.35
C GLY A 243 -20.87 -6.81 2.85
N VAL A 244 -19.83 -7.55 2.50
CA VAL A 244 -19.44 -7.84 1.12
C VAL A 244 -20.08 -9.15 0.68
N MET A 245 -20.86 -9.07 -0.39
CA MET A 245 -21.56 -10.19 -0.99
C MET A 245 -20.70 -10.86 -2.07
N VAL A 246 -20.63 -12.18 -2.00
CA VAL A 246 -19.95 -13.04 -2.98
C VAL A 246 -20.98 -13.87 -3.73
N GLY A 247 -20.82 -13.96 -5.04
CA GLY A 247 -21.83 -14.57 -5.92
C GLY A 247 -23.06 -13.68 -6.07
N ASP A 248 -24.23 -14.30 -6.07
CA ASP A 248 -25.54 -13.66 -6.11
C ASP A 248 -26.16 -13.53 -4.71
N GLY A 249 -25.34 -13.72 -3.67
CA GLY A 249 -25.79 -13.72 -2.27
C GLY A 249 -25.40 -14.96 -1.49
N GLU A 250 -24.73 -15.93 -2.10
CA GLU A 250 -24.39 -17.21 -1.47
C GLU A 250 -23.47 -17.09 -0.26
N LEU A 251 -22.63 -16.06 -0.20
CA LEU A 251 -21.63 -15.90 0.87
C LEU A 251 -21.48 -14.43 1.24
N TRP A 252 -21.44 -14.15 2.54
CA TRP A 252 -21.28 -12.81 3.08
C TRP A 252 -20.03 -12.70 3.96
N ILE A 253 -19.20 -11.71 3.65
CA ILE A 253 -17.94 -11.41 4.33
C ILE A 253 -18.07 -10.06 5.04
N GLY A 254 -17.58 -9.98 6.27
CA GLY A 254 -17.57 -8.74 7.03
C GLY A 254 -16.37 -8.67 7.95
N GLN A 255 -16.15 -7.50 8.53
CA GLN A 255 -15.13 -7.31 9.57
C GLN A 255 -15.76 -7.52 10.95
N THR A 256 -15.24 -8.51 11.68
CA THR A 256 -15.60 -8.82 13.07
C THR A 256 -14.39 -8.51 13.96
N GLY A 257 -14.43 -7.39 14.69
CA GLY A 257 -13.27 -6.90 15.43
C GLY A 257 -12.10 -6.59 14.49
N GLU A 258 -10.94 -7.18 14.75
CA GLU A 258 -9.73 -7.03 13.94
C GLU A 258 -9.64 -8.02 12.77
N HIS A 259 -10.65 -8.87 12.57
CA HIS A 259 -10.57 -9.94 11.57
C HIS A 259 -11.68 -9.85 10.53
N ILE A 260 -11.32 -10.04 9.28
CA ILE A 260 -12.27 -10.28 8.20
C ILE A 260 -12.67 -11.76 8.23
N LYS A 261 -13.97 -12.04 8.20
CA LYS A 261 -14.55 -13.39 8.33
C LYS A 261 -15.79 -13.55 7.45
N VAL A 262 -16.07 -14.78 7.06
CA VAL A 262 -17.38 -15.19 6.52
C VAL A 262 -18.35 -15.34 7.68
N PHE A 263 -19.45 -14.60 7.67
CA PHE A 263 -20.43 -14.63 8.77
C PHE A 263 -21.80 -15.19 8.35
N ALA A 264 -22.07 -15.31 7.04
CA ALA A 264 -23.28 -15.97 6.56
C ALA A 264 -23.08 -16.71 5.22
N LEU A 265 -23.82 -17.80 5.05
CA LEU A 265 -23.96 -18.56 3.81
C LEU A 265 -25.43 -18.74 3.46
N ASN A 266 -25.76 -18.64 2.17
CA ASN A 266 -27.10 -18.84 1.63
C ASN A 266 -27.05 -19.97 0.59
N GLN A 267 -27.93 -20.96 0.75
CA GLN A 267 -28.00 -22.18 -0.05
C GLN A 267 -29.30 -22.27 -0.83
#